data_AF-A0A952FCW0-F1
#
_entry.id   AF-A0A952FCW0-F1
#
_cell.length_a   1.000
_cell.length_b   1.000
_cell.length_c   1.000
_cell.angle_alpha   90.00
_cell.angle_beta   90.00
_cell.angle_gamma   90.00
#
_symmetry.space_group_name_H-M   'P 1'
#
loop_
_entity.id
_entity.type
_entity.pdbx_description
1 polymer ?
#
loop_
_entity_poly.entity_id
_entity_poly.type
_entity_poly.pdbx_seq_one_letter_code
_entity_poly.pdbx_strand_id
1 'polypeptide(L)'
;KSDFVDFLRIFEFQREFIKASVDGPTLVIKAVGPQVHTMAFEIFVLAIVNELYFRRADQAAALVEGRKRLQDKIDILRAFEKEPSLHNPFEFFDFGVRRRFSRDWQTEVVGTLKREVPQYFKGTSNVLLAKELSLVPIGTMAHEYLQTYQALGMTLRDFQRAALEDWVQEYRGDLGVALTDVVGMDAFLADFDLYFAKLFDGLRHDSGDPFVWGEKALAHYAKLRVDPQNKRLVFSDGLDVPTALKLYRAFAARTQTGFGIGTNLTNDVGLTPLNIVMKLTGANARPVAKLSDSPGKTLCNDQTFLAYLRQVFRFPASI
;
A
#
# COMPACT_ATOMS: atom_id res chain seq x y z
N LYS A 1 18.10 -9.20 8.11
CA LYS A 1 19.00 -10.26 8.62
C LYS A 1 20.07 -10.56 7.57
N SER A 2 21.25 -11.04 7.95
CA SER A 2 22.40 -11.19 7.02
C SER A 2 22.18 -12.27 5.97
N ASP A 3 21.57 -13.39 6.35
CA ASP A 3 21.14 -14.48 5.47
C ASP A 3 20.24 -14.00 4.32
N PHE A 4 19.27 -13.11 4.62
CA PHE A 4 18.43 -12.50 3.59
C PHE A 4 19.23 -11.60 2.63
N VAL A 5 20.22 -10.87 3.13
CA VAL A 5 21.10 -10.05 2.28
C VAL A 5 21.97 -10.96 1.39
N ASP A 6 22.49 -12.06 1.93
CA ASP A 6 23.27 -13.02 1.16
C ASP A 6 22.42 -13.72 0.10
N PHE A 7 21.16 -14.05 0.40
CA PHE A 7 20.20 -14.52 -0.59
C PHE A 7 20.00 -13.49 -1.71
N LEU A 8 19.79 -12.21 -1.38
CA LEU A 8 19.60 -11.16 -2.38
C LEU A 8 20.83 -10.93 -3.26
N ARG A 9 22.06 -11.22 -2.77
CA ARG A 9 23.29 -11.11 -3.57
C ARG A 9 23.36 -12.11 -4.71
N ILE A 10 22.73 -13.28 -4.56
CA ILE A 10 22.70 -14.35 -5.57
C ILE A 10 21.32 -14.48 -6.25
N PHE A 11 20.36 -13.65 -5.86
CA PHE A 11 19.01 -13.70 -6.39
C PHE A 11 18.98 -13.23 -7.85
N GLU A 12 18.39 -14.06 -8.71
CA GLU A 12 18.06 -13.71 -10.08
C GLU A 12 16.60 -14.04 -10.39
N PHE A 13 15.95 -13.17 -11.19
CA PHE A 13 14.62 -13.46 -11.71
C PHE A 13 14.69 -14.60 -12.71
N GLN A 14 13.91 -15.66 -12.46
CA GLN A 14 13.88 -16.82 -13.33
C GLN A 14 12.79 -16.66 -14.40
N ARG A 15 13.20 -16.70 -15.68
CA ARG A 15 12.29 -16.49 -16.82
C ARG A 15 11.16 -17.52 -16.87
N GLU A 16 11.39 -18.74 -16.38
CA GLU A 16 10.39 -19.81 -16.38
C GLU A 16 9.17 -19.52 -15.50
N PHE A 17 9.32 -18.70 -14.45
CA PHE A 17 8.23 -18.40 -13.52
C PHE A 17 7.26 -17.34 -14.00
N ILE A 18 7.48 -16.70 -15.15
CA ILE A 18 6.61 -15.63 -15.64
C ILE A 18 6.19 -15.88 -17.09
N LYS A 19 4.91 -15.70 -17.39
CA LYS A 19 4.38 -15.80 -18.76
C LYS A 19 3.51 -14.59 -19.07
N ALA A 20 3.84 -13.93 -20.17
CA ALA A 20 3.00 -12.92 -20.80
C ALA A 20 2.30 -13.56 -22.00
N SER A 21 1.01 -13.30 -22.14
CA SER A 21 0.16 -13.76 -23.24
C SER A 21 -0.93 -12.74 -23.50
N VAL A 22 -1.66 -12.93 -24.60
CA VAL A 22 -2.82 -12.10 -24.96
C VAL A 22 -4.06 -12.97 -24.96
N ASP A 23 -5.14 -12.46 -24.37
CA ASP A 23 -6.49 -13.02 -24.42
C ASP A 23 -7.43 -11.99 -25.05
N GLY A 24 -7.67 -12.14 -26.36
CA GLY A 24 -8.36 -11.13 -27.16
C GLY A 24 -7.66 -9.76 -27.12
N PRO A 25 -8.32 -8.68 -26.66
CA PRO A 25 -7.68 -7.37 -26.49
C PRO A 25 -6.89 -7.22 -25.17
N THR A 26 -6.89 -8.25 -24.31
CA THR A 26 -6.38 -8.15 -22.93
C THR A 26 -4.96 -8.72 -22.82
N LEU A 27 -4.05 -7.93 -22.24
CA LEU A 27 -2.74 -8.41 -21.83
C LEU A 27 -2.87 -9.21 -20.53
N VAL A 28 -2.38 -10.46 -20.53
CA VAL A 28 -2.39 -11.35 -19.37
C VAL A 28 -0.95 -11.70 -18.99
N ILE A 29 -0.54 -11.33 -17.78
CA ILE A 29 0.77 -11.69 -17.23
C ILE A 29 0.55 -12.50 -15.96
N LYS A 30 1.10 -13.72 -15.92
CA LYS A 30 1.00 -14.63 -14.78
C LYS A 30 2.40 -14.99 -14.31
N ALA A 31 2.63 -14.90 -12.99
CA ALA A 31 3.81 -15.45 -12.34
C ALA A 31 3.42 -16.67 -11.49
N VAL A 32 4.12 -17.79 -11.66
CA VAL A 32 3.86 -19.06 -10.98
C VAL A 32 5.20 -19.70 -10.62
N GLY A 33 5.40 -20.01 -9.34
CA GLY A 33 6.64 -20.58 -8.80
C GLY A 33 6.67 -20.42 -7.28
N PRO A 34 7.80 -20.75 -6.63
CA PRO A 34 7.97 -20.48 -5.20
C PRO A 34 7.75 -18.98 -4.92
N GLN A 35 7.02 -18.64 -3.85
CA GLN A 35 6.64 -17.25 -3.57
C GLN A 35 7.86 -16.33 -3.45
N VAL A 36 8.93 -16.79 -2.81
CA VAL A 36 10.20 -16.05 -2.67
C VAL A 36 10.83 -15.67 -4.02
N HIS A 37 10.60 -16.42 -5.08
CA HIS A 37 11.11 -16.15 -6.43
C HIS A 37 10.13 -15.39 -7.33
N THR A 38 8.87 -15.24 -6.91
CA THR A 38 7.82 -14.66 -7.75
C THR A 38 7.21 -13.38 -7.20
N MET A 39 7.25 -13.16 -5.88
CA MET A 39 6.61 -12.00 -5.24
C MET A 39 7.12 -10.65 -5.79
N ALA A 40 8.42 -10.56 -6.07
CA ALA A 40 9.02 -9.32 -6.54
C ALA A 40 8.57 -8.93 -7.97
N PHE A 41 8.00 -9.85 -8.75
CA PHE A 41 7.52 -9.52 -10.10
C PHE A 41 6.42 -8.45 -10.10
N GLU A 42 5.57 -8.34 -9.07
CA GLU A 42 4.46 -7.36 -9.04
C GLU A 42 4.94 -5.95 -9.40
N ILE A 43 5.91 -5.43 -8.64
CA ILE A 43 6.35 -4.04 -8.77
C ILE A 43 7.02 -3.80 -10.13
N PHE A 44 7.89 -4.71 -10.55
CA PHE A 44 8.63 -4.55 -11.81
C PHE A 44 7.71 -4.67 -13.02
N VAL A 45 6.83 -5.68 -13.05
CA VAL A 45 5.89 -5.89 -14.16
C VAL A 45 4.97 -4.69 -14.31
N LEU A 46 4.36 -4.20 -13.22
CA LEU A 46 3.44 -3.07 -13.28
C LEU A 46 4.15 -1.80 -13.75
N ALA A 47 5.34 -1.50 -13.21
CA ALA A 47 6.10 -0.33 -13.64
C ALA A 47 6.53 -0.42 -15.11
N ILE A 48 6.98 -1.59 -15.58
CA ILE A 48 7.39 -1.82 -16.97
C ILE A 48 6.21 -1.68 -17.93
N VAL A 49 5.08 -2.35 -17.64
CA VAL A 49 3.88 -2.29 -18.48
C VAL A 49 3.36 -0.86 -18.57
N ASN A 50 3.31 -0.15 -17.43
CA ASN A 50 2.84 1.23 -17.41
C ASN A 50 3.75 2.16 -18.22
N GLU A 51 5.07 2.07 -18.02
CA GLU A 51 6.01 2.92 -18.76
C GLU A 51 6.00 2.60 -20.26
N LEU A 52 5.99 1.31 -20.65
CA LEU A 52 5.87 0.92 -22.06
C LEU A 52 4.61 1.47 -22.72
N TYR A 53 3.49 1.48 -22.00
CA TYR A 53 2.25 2.07 -22.49
C TYR A 53 2.39 3.59 -22.72
N PHE A 54 3.04 4.31 -21.80
CA PHE A 54 3.17 5.76 -21.91
C PHE A 54 4.25 6.22 -22.89
N ARG A 55 5.25 5.40 -23.22
CA ARG A 55 6.30 5.73 -24.22
C ARG A 55 5.75 6.12 -25.60
N ARG A 56 4.52 5.74 -25.93
CA ARG A 56 3.84 6.10 -27.19
C ARG A 56 3.22 7.50 -27.18
N ALA A 57 3.08 8.12 -26.00
CA ALA A 57 2.53 9.45 -25.85
C ALA A 57 3.60 10.52 -26.12
N ASP A 58 3.17 11.76 -26.38
CA ASP A 58 4.08 12.91 -26.45
C ASP A 58 4.72 13.15 -25.07
N GLN A 59 5.96 12.68 -24.92
CA GLN A 59 6.70 12.76 -23.66
C GLN A 59 6.97 14.23 -23.27
N ALA A 60 7.27 15.09 -24.24
CA ALA A 60 7.63 16.47 -23.95
C ALA A 60 6.42 17.23 -23.40
N ALA A 61 5.27 17.11 -24.05
CA ALA A 61 4.02 17.71 -23.59
C ALA A 61 3.61 17.17 -22.20
N ALA A 62 3.69 15.85 -22.00
CA ALA A 62 3.36 15.21 -20.73
C ALA A 62 4.25 15.71 -19.57
N LEU A 63 5.55 15.85 -19.79
CA LEU A 63 6.48 16.34 -18.75
C LEU A 63 6.27 17.83 -18.44
N VAL A 64 5.90 18.66 -19.42
CA VAL A 64 5.54 20.07 -19.19
C VAL A 64 4.32 20.17 -18.27
N GLU A 65 3.26 19.42 -18.58
CA GLU A 65 2.05 19.39 -17.75
C GLU A 65 2.32 18.77 -16.37
N GLY A 66 3.11 17.69 -16.31
CA GLY A 66 3.52 17.05 -15.06
C GLY A 66 4.25 18.00 -14.12
N ARG A 67 5.17 18.82 -14.63
CA ARG A 67 5.90 19.83 -13.83
C ARG A 67 4.96 20.91 -13.29
N LYS A 68 4.04 21.39 -14.13
CA LYS A 68 3.02 22.34 -13.70
C LYS A 68 2.18 21.78 -12.53
N ARG A 69 1.65 20.57 -12.68
CA ARG A 69 0.84 19.92 -11.62
C ARG A 69 1.64 19.60 -10.36
N LEU A 70 2.92 19.24 -10.51
CA LEU A 70 3.81 19.05 -9.37
C LEU A 70 4.01 20.38 -8.61
N GLN A 71 4.20 21.48 -9.34
CA GLN A 71 4.30 22.81 -8.75
C GLN A 71 3.01 23.21 -8.03
N ASP A 72 1.84 22.97 -8.63
CA ASP A 72 0.54 23.25 -8.00
C ASP A 72 0.40 22.51 -6.65
N LYS A 73 0.84 21.25 -6.57
CA LYS A 73 0.84 20.46 -5.31
C LYS A 73 1.78 21.06 -4.26
N ILE A 74 2.96 21.52 -4.69
CA ILE A 74 3.93 22.18 -3.80
C ILE A 74 3.36 23.49 -3.27
N ASP A 75 2.68 24.27 -4.12
CA ASP A 75 2.06 25.53 -3.73
C ASP A 75 0.92 25.32 -2.72
N ILE A 76 0.13 24.23 -2.87
CA ILE A 76 -0.84 23.80 -1.85
C ILE A 76 -0.15 23.51 -0.51
N LEU A 77 0.97 22.78 -0.51
CA LEU A 77 1.72 22.46 0.71
C LEU A 77 2.35 23.71 1.36
N ARG A 78 2.82 24.67 0.57
CA ARG A 78 3.33 25.96 1.05
C ARG A 78 2.22 26.85 1.61
N ALA A 79 1.04 26.82 1.01
CA ALA A 79 -0.11 27.53 1.56
C ALA A 79 -0.53 26.94 2.90
N PHE A 80 -0.51 25.60 3.01
CA PHE A 80 -0.80 24.87 4.25
C PHE A 80 0.16 25.21 5.40
N GLU A 81 1.43 25.56 5.12
CA GLU A 81 2.39 25.98 6.15
C GLU A 81 1.95 27.21 6.97
N LYS A 82 0.99 27.98 6.45
CA LYS A 82 0.40 29.13 7.15
C LYS A 82 -0.72 28.74 8.12
N GLU A 83 -1.18 27.50 8.09
CA GLU A 83 -2.19 27.00 9.02
C GLU A 83 -1.57 26.72 10.40
N PRO A 84 -2.35 26.87 11.50
CA PRO A 84 -1.86 26.51 12.82
C PRO A 84 -1.41 25.04 12.88
N SER A 85 -0.28 24.79 13.55
CA SER A 85 0.18 23.42 13.77
C SER A 85 -0.80 22.64 14.65
N LEU A 86 -1.00 21.37 14.31
CA LEU A 86 -1.71 20.41 15.16
C LEU A 86 -0.70 19.65 16.03
N HIS A 87 -1.21 18.80 16.93
CA HIS A 87 -0.39 18.05 17.87
C HIS A 87 0.67 17.19 17.17
N ASN A 88 0.27 16.45 16.12
CA ASN A 88 1.17 15.65 15.30
C ASN A 88 1.45 16.35 13.95
N PRO A 89 2.67 16.23 13.39
CA PRO A 89 3.03 16.88 12.12
C PRO A 89 2.37 16.20 10.91
N PHE A 90 2.25 16.95 9.81
CA PHE A 90 1.85 16.39 8.51
C PHE A 90 3.04 15.68 7.85
N GLU A 91 2.86 14.41 7.49
CA GLU A 91 3.91 13.59 6.88
C GLU A 91 3.37 12.78 5.70
N PHE A 92 4.02 12.88 4.54
CA PHE A 92 3.66 12.09 3.36
C PHE A 92 4.88 11.49 2.67
N PHE A 93 4.65 10.47 1.85
CA PHE A 93 5.69 9.70 1.18
C PHE A 93 5.22 9.12 -0.16
N ASP A 94 6.20 8.82 -1.02
CA ASP A 94 5.99 8.30 -2.37
C ASP A 94 5.74 6.79 -2.40
N PHE A 95 4.52 6.38 -2.80
CA PHE A 95 4.07 5.01 -3.06
C PHE A 95 3.80 4.73 -4.55
N GLY A 96 4.38 5.55 -5.44
CA GLY A 96 3.98 5.64 -6.83
C GLY A 96 4.68 4.72 -7.82
N VAL A 97 5.58 3.83 -7.40
CA VAL A 97 6.42 3.01 -8.30
C VAL A 97 5.58 2.22 -9.31
N ARG A 98 4.58 1.48 -8.84
CA ARG A 98 3.81 0.50 -9.65
C ARG A 98 3.11 1.11 -10.88
N ARG A 99 2.73 2.39 -10.80
CA ARG A 99 1.96 3.07 -11.86
C ARG A 99 2.59 4.40 -12.27
N ARG A 100 3.90 4.56 -12.08
CA ARG A 100 4.65 5.77 -12.47
C ARG A 100 4.63 5.98 -13.99
N PHE A 101 4.55 7.22 -14.45
CA PHE A 101 4.62 7.57 -15.87
C PHE A 101 5.91 7.03 -16.51
N SER A 102 7.04 7.32 -15.88
CA SER A 102 8.34 6.74 -16.22
C SER A 102 9.24 6.72 -14.98
N ARG A 103 10.32 5.93 -15.04
CA ARG A 103 11.38 5.96 -14.01
C ARG A 103 11.93 7.37 -13.83
N ASP A 104 12.31 8.02 -14.93
CA ASP A 104 12.99 9.32 -14.88
C ASP A 104 12.07 10.42 -14.35
N TRP A 105 10.77 10.36 -14.68
CA TRP A 105 9.78 11.25 -14.09
C TRP A 105 9.60 11.03 -12.58
N GLN A 106 9.55 9.77 -12.11
CA GLN A 106 9.49 9.50 -10.67
C GLN A 106 10.73 10.06 -9.94
N THR A 107 11.92 9.93 -10.53
CA THR A 107 13.15 10.52 -10.00
C THR A 107 13.03 12.03 -9.86
N GLU A 108 12.52 12.72 -10.89
CA GLU A 108 12.30 14.17 -10.87
C GLU A 108 11.29 14.58 -9.78
N VAL A 109 10.16 13.87 -9.67
CA VAL A 109 9.12 14.12 -8.66
C VAL A 109 9.68 13.97 -7.25
N VAL A 110 10.32 12.83 -6.95
CA VAL A 110 10.85 12.55 -5.60
C VAL A 110 11.98 13.52 -5.23
N GLY A 111 12.89 13.80 -6.17
CA GLY A 111 13.97 14.77 -5.96
C GLY A 111 13.47 16.19 -5.72
N THR A 112 12.40 16.59 -6.42
CA THR A 112 11.77 17.90 -6.24
C THR A 112 11.04 18.00 -4.92
N LEU A 113 10.23 17.00 -4.54
CA LEU A 113 9.52 17.01 -3.25
C LEU A 113 10.49 17.02 -2.06
N LYS A 114 11.59 16.25 -2.13
CA LYS A 114 12.66 16.30 -1.13
C LYS A 114 13.24 17.71 -0.96
N ARG A 115 13.42 18.45 -2.05
CA ARG A 115 14.05 19.78 -2.03
C ARG A 115 13.07 20.87 -1.60
N GLU A 116 11.85 20.84 -2.11
CA GLU A 116 10.90 21.95 -1.99
C GLU A 116 10.04 21.88 -0.71
N VAL A 117 9.79 20.67 -0.18
CA VAL A 117 8.94 20.43 1.01
C VAL A 117 9.53 19.38 1.99
N PRO A 118 10.82 19.46 2.36
CA PRO A 118 11.48 18.47 3.22
C PRO A 118 10.87 18.33 4.62
N GLN A 119 10.18 19.36 5.10
CA GLN A 119 9.48 19.33 6.40
C GLN A 119 8.31 18.33 6.40
N TYR A 120 7.71 18.05 5.24
CA TYR A 120 6.56 17.17 5.09
C TYR A 120 6.88 15.85 4.36
N PHE A 121 7.77 15.87 3.37
CA PHE A 121 8.10 14.70 2.56
C PHE A 121 9.14 13.81 3.26
N LYS A 122 8.72 12.65 3.78
CA LYS A 122 9.55 11.80 4.66
C LYS A 122 10.28 10.67 3.97
N GLY A 123 9.89 10.28 2.75
CA GLY A 123 10.58 9.22 2.04
C GLY A 123 9.83 8.64 0.86
N THR A 124 10.30 7.48 0.41
CA THR A 124 9.77 6.77 -0.77
C THR A 124 9.81 5.26 -0.54
N SER A 125 8.85 4.54 -1.12
CA SER A 125 8.85 3.08 -1.22
C SER A 125 9.85 2.54 -2.25
N ASN A 126 10.40 3.41 -3.11
CA ASN A 126 11.40 3.02 -4.09
C ASN A 126 12.78 2.93 -3.41
N VAL A 127 13.22 1.71 -3.08
CA VAL A 127 14.50 1.47 -2.38
C VAL A 127 15.71 2.05 -3.13
N LEU A 128 15.70 2.05 -4.47
CA LEU A 128 16.78 2.64 -5.26
C LEU A 128 16.81 4.17 -5.08
N LEU A 129 15.67 4.84 -5.22
CA LEU A 129 15.58 6.29 -5.01
C LEU A 129 15.86 6.66 -3.56
N ALA A 130 15.43 5.84 -2.60
CA ALA A 130 15.74 6.03 -1.19
C ALA A 130 17.27 6.05 -0.97
N LYS A 131 17.99 5.11 -1.57
CA LYS A 131 19.46 5.07 -1.54
C LYS A 131 20.09 6.27 -2.24
N GLU A 132 19.75 6.51 -3.50
CA GLU A 132 20.36 7.55 -4.34
C GLU A 132 20.12 8.96 -3.79
N LEU A 133 18.93 9.19 -3.22
CA LEU A 133 18.54 10.48 -2.67
C LEU A 133 18.70 10.55 -1.15
N SER A 134 19.31 9.57 -0.48
CA SER A 134 19.45 9.54 0.98
C SER A 134 18.12 9.84 1.72
N LEU A 135 17.05 9.19 1.27
CA LEU A 135 15.73 9.23 1.87
C LEU A 135 15.47 7.94 2.66
N VAL A 136 14.49 7.98 3.56
CA VAL A 136 14.04 6.77 4.26
C VAL A 136 13.27 5.87 3.29
N PRO A 137 13.63 4.58 3.16
CA PRO A 137 12.78 3.60 2.47
C PRO A 137 11.56 3.31 3.33
N ILE A 138 10.36 3.55 2.80
CA ILE A 138 9.10 3.42 3.55
C ILE A 138 8.27 2.28 2.97
N GLY A 139 7.81 1.38 3.85
CA GLY A 139 6.93 0.27 3.49
C GLY A 139 6.20 -0.27 4.72
N THR A 140 5.14 -1.02 4.47
CA THR A 140 4.40 -1.81 5.47
C THR A 140 4.20 -3.22 4.90
N MET A 141 3.47 -4.08 5.61
CA MET A 141 2.95 -5.31 5.01
C MET A 141 1.98 -5.04 3.84
N ALA A 142 1.91 -5.97 2.89
CA ALA A 142 0.96 -5.94 1.77
C ALA A 142 -0.13 -7.01 1.92
N HIS A 143 -1.22 -6.91 1.15
CA HIS A 143 -2.32 -7.88 1.20
C HIS A 143 -1.86 -9.31 0.90
N GLU A 144 -0.90 -9.46 -0.01
CA GLU A 144 -0.36 -10.79 -0.37
C GLU A 144 0.15 -11.56 0.85
N TYR A 145 0.75 -10.88 1.83
CA TYR A 145 1.30 -11.51 3.02
C TYR A 145 0.18 -12.18 3.82
N LEU A 146 -0.85 -11.43 4.19
CA LEU A 146 -2.00 -11.97 4.92
C LEU A 146 -2.81 -12.98 4.06
N GLN A 147 -2.91 -12.75 2.75
CA GLN A 147 -3.59 -13.68 1.84
C GLN A 147 -2.87 -15.04 1.79
N THR A 148 -1.54 -15.09 1.80
CA THR A 148 -0.78 -16.35 1.83
C THR A 148 -1.17 -17.22 3.02
N TYR A 149 -1.43 -16.63 4.20
CA TYR A 149 -1.81 -17.38 5.41
C TYR A 149 -3.14 -18.14 5.27
N GLN A 150 -4.00 -17.75 4.33
CA GLN A 150 -5.22 -18.51 3.99
C GLN A 150 -4.89 -19.90 3.41
N ALA A 151 -3.65 -20.10 2.96
CA ALA A 151 -3.18 -21.31 2.29
C ALA A 151 -2.01 -22.04 3.01
N LEU A 152 -1.66 -21.64 4.24
CA LEU A 152 -0.55 -22.24 5.01
C LEU A 152 -0.97 -23.39 5.95
N GLY A 153 -2.19 -23.93 5.79
CA GLY A 153 -2.63 -25.12 6.52
C GLY A 153 -3.28 -24.88 7.89
N MET A 154 -3.37 -23.62 8.34
CA MET A 154 -4.18 -23.23 9.50
C MET A 154 -5.67 -23.12 9.17
N THR A 155 -6.51 -22.96 10.19
CA THR A 155 -7.93 -22.68 9.96
C THR A 155 -8.10 -21.30 9.33
N LEU A 156 -9.09 -21.16 8.43
CA LEU A 156 -9.36 -19.87 7.80
C LEU A 156 -9.80 -18.81 8.80
N ARG A 157 -10.32 -19.18 9.98
CA ARG A 157 -10.67 -18.19 11.01
C ARG A 157 -9.42 -17.54 11.61
N ASP A 158 -8.31 -18.26 11.64
CA ASP A 158 -7.11 -17.89 12.39
C ASP A 158 -6.02 -17.24 11.52
N PHE A 159 -6.18 -17.25 10.19
CA PHE A 159 -5.14 -16.79 9.27
C PHE A 159 -4.64 -15.38 9.57
N GLN A 160 -5.55 -14.48 9.92
CA GLN A 160 -5.22 -13.07 10.16
C GLN A 160 -4.40 -12.92 11.44
N ARG A 161 -4.80 -13.59 12.53
CA ARG A 161 -4.05 -13.56 13.80
C ARG A 161 -2.67 -14.20 13.65
N ALA A 162 -2.59 -15.33 12.96
CA ALA A 162 -1.31 -15.99 12.70
C ALA A 162 -0.37 -15.14 11.85
N ALA A 163 -0.89 -14.44 10.82
CA ALA A 163 -0.09 -13.51 10.03
C ALA A 163 0.43 -12.34 10.87
N LEU A 164 -0.40 -11.77 11.75
CA LEU A 164 0.03 -10.69 12.63
C LEU A 164 1.08 -11.16 13.65
N GLU A 165 0.91 -12.34 14.21
CA GLU A 165 1.87 -12.95 15.15
C GLU A 165 3.23 -13.17 14.48
N ASP A 166 3.26 -13.84 13.33
CA ASP A 166 4.51 -14.13 12.64
C ASP A 166 5.23 -12.85 12.19
N TRP A 167 4.50 -11.78 11.81
CA TRP A 167 5.09 -10.49 11.50
C TRP A 167 5.80 -9.88 12.72
N VAL A 168 5.17 -9.92 13.90
CA VAL A 168 5.78 -9.49 15.16
C VAL A 168 7.02 -10.33 15.48
N GLN A 169 6.95 -11.65 15.28
CA GLN A 169 8.08 -12.54 15.56
C GLN A 169 9.27 -12.30 14.61
N GLU A 170 9.00 -11.97 13.34
CA GLU A 170 10.04 -11.70 12.34
C GLU A 170 10.74 -10.36 12.57
N TYR A 171 9.96 -9.29 12.79
CA TYR A 171 10.48 -7.92 12.84
C TYR A 171 10.69 -7.36 14.26
N ARG A 172 10.21 -8.06 15.29
CA ARG A 172 10.48 -7.75 16.72
C ARG A 172 10.18 -6.29 17.12
N GLY A 173 9.16 -5.70 16.51
CA GLY A 173 8.73 -4.32 16.75
C GLY A 173 9.02 -3.36 15.60
N ASP A 174 9.98 -3.68 14.71
CA ASP A 174 10.16 -2.90 13.48
C ASP A 174 9.00 -3.14 12.49
N LEU A 175 8.79 -2.18 11.59
CA LEU A 175 7.75 -2.26 10.53
C LEU A 175 6.33 -2.54 11.09
N GLY A 176 6.01 -1.98 12.26
CA GLY A 176 4.81 -2.26 13.04
C GLY A 176 3.50 -1.62 12.54
N VAL A 177 3.31 -1.44 11.23
CA VAL A 177 2.05 -0.92 10.68
C VAL A 177 1.24 -2.05 10.01
N ALA A 178 0.10 -2.41 10.61
CA ALA A 178 -0.76 -3.50 10.14
C ALA A 178 -1.78 -3.05 9.10
N LEU A 179 -1.96 -3.85 8.06
CA LEU A 179 -2.98 -3.64 7.03
C LEU A 179 -4.31 -4.29 7.44
N THR A 180 -5.42 -3.57 7.31
CA THR A 180 -6.67 -3.95 7.99
C THR A 180 -7.77 -4.54 7.09
N ASP A 181 -7.60 -4.54 5.78
CA ASP A 181 -8.71 -4.72 4.82
C ASP A 181 -8.57 -5.95 3.89
N VAL A 182 -7.89 -7.01 4.36
CA VAL A 182 -7.90 -8.29 3.62
C VAL A 182 -9.29 -8.92 3.67
N VAL A 183 -9.90 -8.94 4.86
CA VAL A 183 -11.32 -9.28 5.04
C VAL A 183 -12.14 -7.98 5.12
N GLY A 184 -11.75 -7.06 6.00
CA GLY A 184 -12.40 -5.78 6.23
C GLY A 184 -12.15 -5.31 7.66
N MET A 185 -12.31 -4.01 7.90
CA MET A 185 -11.91 -3.38 9.16
C MET A 185 -12.59 -4.01 10.39
N ASP A 186 -13.87 -4.36 10.31
CA ASP A 186 -14.58 -4.93 11.47
C ASP A 186 -14.07 -6.33 11.84
N ALA A 187 -13.76 -7.15 10.82
CA ALA A 187 -13.14 -8.46 11.01
C ALA A 187 -11.70 -8.33 11.54
N PHE A 188 -10.97 -7.32 11.10
CA PHE A 188 -9.63 -7.00 11.60
C PHE A 188 -9.67 -6.60 13.08
N LEU A 189 -10.51 -5.64 13.46
CA LEU A 189 -10.62 -5.18 14.85
C LEU A 189 -11.11 -6.26 15.81
N ALA A 190 -11.90 -7.23 15.33
CA ALA A 190 -12.30 -8.39 16.13
C ALA A 190 -11.11 -9.31 16.50
N ASP A 191 -10.06 -9.32 15.68
CA ASP A 191 -8.84 -10.10 15.89
C ASP A 191 -7.69 -9.28 16.51
N PHE A 192 -7.73 -7.96 16.37
CA PHE A 192 -6.69 -7.04 16.84
C PHE A 192 -6.87 -6.71 18.33
N ASP A 193 -6.59 -7.69 19.20
CA ASP A 193 -6.75 -7.55 20.65
C ASP A 193 -5.71 -6.61 21.31
N LEU A 194 -5.71 -6.55 22.65
CA LEU A 194 -4.78 -5.71 23.41
C LEU A 194 -3.30 -6.08 23.17
N TYR A 195 -3.01 -7.36 22.92
CA TYR A 195 -1.65 -7.81 22.66
C TYR A 195 -1.15 -7.23 21.34
N PHE A 196 -1.90 -7.39 20.25
CA PHE A 196 -1.52 -6.79 18.96
C PHE A 196 -1.55 -5.27 19.00
N ALA A 197 -2.54 -4.66 19.64
CA ALA A 197 -2.64 -3.21 19.75
C ALA A 197 -1.47 -2.58 20.51
N LYS A 198 -0.84 -3.30 21.44
CA LYS A 198 0.38 -2.84 22.11
C LYS A 198 1.62 -2.97 21.23
N LEU A 199 1.73 -4.07 20.47
CA LEU A 199 2.92 -4.40 19.69
C LEU A 199 3.03 -3.65 18.36
N PHE A 200 1.92 -3.46 17.65
CA PHE A 200 1.91 -2.70 16.40
C PHE A 200 1.91 -1.19 16.69
N ASP A 201 2.76 -0.44 16.00
CA ASP A 201 2.83 1.02 16.03
C ASP A 201 1.59 1.68 15.42
N GLY A 202 0.88 0.98 14.52
CA GLY A 202 -0.21 1.59 13.79
C GLY A 202 -0.95 0.68 12.83
N LEU A 203 -1.90 1.30 12.12
CA LEU A 203 -2.76 0.64 11.13
C LEU A 203 -2.66 1.36 9.78
N ARG A 204 -2.88 0.63 8.69
CA ARG A 204 -2.93 1.16 7.33
C ARG A 204 -4.31 0.99 6.69
N HIS A 205 -4.86 2.10 6.22
CA HIS A 205 -6.08 2.21 5.41
C HIS A 205 -5.78 2.06 3.91
N ASP A 206 -6.45 1.12 3.25
CA ASP A 206 -6.32 0.85 1.80
C ASP A 206 -7.68 0.55 1.10
N SER A 207 -8.80 0.63 1.80
CA SER A 207 -10.14 0.59 1.21
C SER A 207 -11.22 1.12 2.17
N GLY A 208 -12.38 1.49 1.60
CA GLY A 208 -13.52 2.04 2.33
C GLY A 208 -13.36 3.54 2.64
N ASP A 209 -14.35 4.13 3.30
CA ASP A 209 -14.29 5.53 3.71
C ASP A 209 -13.18 5.74 4.77
N PRO A 210 -12.16 6.58 4.49
CA PRO A 210 -11.02 6.78 5.39
C PRO A 210 -11.40 7.47 6.71
N PHE A 211 -12.45 8.30 6.74
CA PHE A 211 -12.92 8.94 7.97
C PHE A 211 -13.62 7.94 8.87
N VAL A 212 -14.50 7.11 8.30
CA VAL A 212 -15.16 6.03 9.05
C VAL A 212 -14.13 5.03 9.58
N TRP A 213 -13.16 4.65 8.75
CA TRP A 213 -12.07 3.77 9.15
C TRP A 213 -11.24 4.36 10.31
N GLY A 214 -10.90 5.66 10.22
CA GLY A 214 -10.12 6.35 11.25
C GLY A 214 -10.86 6.42 12.58
N GLU A 215 -12.15 6.71 12.58
CA GLU A 215 -12.97 6.68 13.80
C GLU A 215 -13.09 5.28 14.40
N LYS A 216 -13.24 4.24 13.56
CA LYS A 216 -13.23 2.84 14.03
C LYS A 216 -11.91 2.48 14.72
N ALA A 217 -10.77 2.87 14.14
CA ALA A 217 -9.45 2.62 14.73
C ALA A 217 -9.30 3.32 16.10
N LEU A 218 -9.68 4.60 16.19
CA LEU A 218 -9.57 5.37 17.43
C LEU A 218 -10.52 4.86 18.52
N ALA A 219 -11.75 4.50 18.17
CA ALA A 219 -12.70 3.88 19.09
C ALA A 219 -12.19 2.55 19.63
N HIS A 220 -11.50 1.76 18.78
CA HIS A 220 -10.92 0.49 19.19
C HIS A 220 -9.74 0.66 20.16
N TYR A 221 -8.82 1.58 19.88
CA TYR A 221 -7.75 1.90 20.82
C TYR A 221 -8.29 2.38 22.17
N ALA A 222 -9.31 3.25 22.15
CA ALA A 222 -9.98 3.72 23.37
C ALA A 222 -10.62 2.56 24.16
N LYS A 223 -11.32 1.65 23.48
CA LYS A 223 -11.90 0.43 24.09
C LYS A 223 -10.84 -0.44 24.76
N LEU A 224 -9.66 -0.54 24.16
CA LEU A 224 -8.51 -1.29 24.68
C LEU A 224 -7.66 -0.51 25.70
N ARG A 225 -8.03 0.75 26.01
CA ARG A 225 -7.26 1.66 26.89
C ARG A 225 -5.83 1.88 26.40
N VAL A 226 -5.64 1.93 25.08
CA VAL A 226 -4.41 2.30 24.41
C VAL A 226 -4.50 3.77 24.03
N ASP A 227 -3.48 4.55 24.37
CA ASP A 227 -3.40 5.97 24.00
C ASP A 227 -3.11 6.10 22.48
N PRO A 228 -4.05 6.65 21.68
CA PRO A 228 -3.88 6.78 20.25
C PRO A 228 -2.81 7.81 19.84
N GLN A 229 -2.34 8.68 20.76
CA GLN A 229 -1.21 9.58 20.47
C GLN A 229 0.09 8.81 20.24
N ASN A 230 0.22 7.62 20.82
CA ASN A 230 1.36 6.72 20.63
C ASN A 230 1.14 5.73 19.47
N LYS A 231 0.12 5.97 18.63
CA LYS A 231 -0.21 5.14 17.48
C LYS A 231 -0.23 5.96 16.21
N ARG A 232 -0.12 5.26 15.08
CA ARG A 232 -0.09 5.85 13.74
C ARG A 232 -1.18 5.30 12.84
N LEU A 233 -1.87 6.19 12.14
CA LEU A 233 -2.78 5.86 11.07
C LEU A 233 -2.16 6.23 9.72
N VAL A 234 -1.88 5.22 8.89
CA VAL A 234 -1.35 5.40 7.54
C VAL A 234 -2.47 5.30 6.53
N PHE A 235 -2.65 6.32 5.69
CA PHE A 235 -3.66 6.33 4.63
C PHE A 235 -2.99 6.20 3.26
N SER A 236 -3.48 5.29 2.41
CA SER A 236 -2.90 5.06 1.08
C SER A 236 -3.88 4.68 -0.04
N ASP A 237 -5.20 4.72 0.20
CA ASP A 237 -6.20 4.41 -0.84
C ASP A 237 -6.38 5.58 -1.83
N GLY A 238 -5.55 5.63 -2.87
CA GLY A 238 -5.76 6.51 -4.02
C GLY A 238 -5.73 8.01 -3.69
N LEU A 239 -4.93 8.41 -2.70
CA LEU A 239 -4.87 9.80 -2.22
C LEU A 239 -4.31 10.78 -3.25
N ASP A 240 -4.65 12.06 -3.02
CA ASP A 240 -3.98 13.25 -3.53
C ASP A 240 -3.62 14.19 -2.36
N VAL A 241 -2.89 15.28 -2.61
CA VAL A 241 -2.49 16.22 -1.56
C VAL A 241 -3.70 16.84 -0.84
N PRO A 242 -4.74 17.37 -1.53
CA PRO A 242 -5.92 17.92 -0.86
C PRO A 242 -6.64 16.93 0.07
N THR A 243 -6.83 15.68 -0.35
CA THR A 243 -7.47 14.64 0.47
C THR A 243 -6.61 14.24 1.66
N ALA A 244 -5.29 14.13 1.49
CA ALA A 244 -4.35 13.90 2.59
C ALA A 244 -4.44 15.02 3.64
N LEU A 245 -4.50 16.30 3.22
CA LEU A 245 -4.66 17.43 4.15
C LEU A 245 -6.02 17.43 4.86
N LYS A 246 -7.10 16.99 4.21
CA LYS A 246 -8.41 16.84 4.88
C LYS A 246 -8.37 15.78 5.98
N LEU A 247 -7.72 14.64 5.71
CA LEU A 247 -7.54 13.57 6.69
C LEU A 247 -6.62 13.99 7.84
N TYR A 248 -5.55 14.70 7.53
CA TYR A 248 -4.66 15.30 8.52
C TYR A 248 -5.43 16.20 9.49
N ARG A 249 -6.23 17.14 8.96
CA ARG A 249 -7.04 18.04 9.80
C ARG A 249 -8.04 17.30 10.69
N ALA A 250 -8.55 16.15 10.25
CA ALA A 250 -9.49 15.34 11.04
C ALA A 250 -8.82 14.56 12.17
N PHE A 251 -7.59 14.06 11.96
CA PHE A 251 -6.99 13.04 12.84
C PHE A 251 -5.71 13.45 13.56
N ALA A 252 -4.93 14.40 13.04
CA ALA A 252 -3.59 14.69 13.57
C ALA A 252 -3.57 15.29 14.98
N ALA A 253 -4.69 15.80 15.48
CA ALA A 253 -4.81 16.19 16.88
C ALA A 253 -4.97 14.99 17.85
N ARG A 254 -5.38 13.81 17.34
CA ARG A 254 -5.77 12.63 18.13
C ARG A 254 -4.80 11.45 17.99
N THR A 255 -4.03 11.39 16.90
CA THR A 255 -3.10 10.30 16.59
C THR A 255 -2.09 10.75 15.53
N GLN A 256 -0.96 10.04 15.41
CA GLN A 256 -0.01 10.29 14.33
C GLN A 256 -0.63 9.89 12.99
N THR A 257 -0.33 10.64 11.93
CA THR A 257 -0.85 10.34 10.59
C THR A 257 0.29 10.27 9.58
N GLY A 258 0.17 9.36 8.60
CA GLY A 258 1.09 9.28 7.47
C GLY A 258 0.32 9.05 6.17
N PHE A 259 0.76 9.68 5.08
CA PHE A 259 0.04 9.65 3.81
C PHE A 259 0.90 9.07 2.68
N GLY A 260 0.56 7.87 2.23
CA GLY A 260 1.19 7.23 1.07
C GLY A 260 0.50 7.63 -0.22
N ILE A 261 1.14 8.50 -1.00
CA ILE A 261 0.56 9.00 -2.26
C ILE A 261 1.25 8.31 -3.44
N GLY A 262 0.44 7.68 -4.29
CA GLY A 262 0.91 6.86 -5.42
C GLY A 262 0.83 7.58 -6.75
N THR A 263 -0.08 7.10 -7.61
CA THR A 263 -0.28 7.55 -9.00
C THR A 263 -0.47 9.07 -9.13
N ASN A 264 -1.11 9.73 -8.15
CA ASN A 264 -1.29 11.19 -8.17
C ASN A 264 0.04 11.96 -8.09
N LEU A 265 1.10 11.39 -7.49
CA LEU A 265 2.44 11.98 -7.56
C LEU A 265 3.14 11.60 -8.87
N THR A 266 3.20 10.31 -9.17
CA THR A 266 4.17 9.78 -10.15
C THR A 266 3.61 9.59 -11.55
N ASN A 267 2.33 9.84 -11.79
CA ASN A 267 1.69 9.71 -13.11
C ASN A 267 0.54 10.71 -13.30
N ASP A 268 0.68 11.89 -12.72
CA ASP A 268 -0.24 13.01 -12.94
C ASP A 268 0.37 13.99 -13.95
N VAL A 269 0.42 13.55 -15.21
CA VAL A 269 1.08 14.24 -16.33
C VAL A 269 0.08 14.71 -17.40
N GLY A 270 -1.20 14.85 -17.03
CA GLY A 270 -2.28 15.18 -17.96
C GLY A 270 -2.83 14.02 -18.80
N LEU A 271 -2.30 12.81 -18.62
CA LEU A 271 -2.80 11.59 -19.26
C LEU A 271 -3.48 10.68 -18.23
N THR A 272 -4.51 9.95 -18.66
CA THR A 272 -5.21 9.00 -17.79
C THR A 272 -4.30 7.81 -17.43
N PRO A 273 -3.98 7.59 -16.14
CA PRO A 273 -3.16 6.46 -15.71
C PRO A 273 -3.83 5.11 -15.99
N LEU A 274 -3.04 4.07 -16.24
CA LEU A 274 -3.57 2.73 -16.36
C LEU A 274 -4.11 2.22 -15.02
N ASN A 275 -5.27 1.54 -15.08
CA ASN A 275 -5.78 0.77 -13.96
C ASN A 275 -5.30 -0.69 -14.07
N ILE A 276 -4.05 -0.93 -13.68
CA ILE A 276 -3.42 -2.26 -13.71
C ILE A 276 -3.07 -2.73 -12.30
N VAL A 277 -3.21 -4.03 -12.08
CA VAL A 277 -2.88 -4.73 -10.84
C VAL A 277 -2.28 -6.10 -11.16
N MET A 278 -1.41 -6.58 -10.28
CA MET A 278 -0.95 -7.96 -10.26
C MET A 278 -1.15 -8.43 -8.82
N LYS A 279 -2.00 -9.45 -8.62
CA LYS A 279 -2.43 -9.89 -7.29
C LYS A 279 -2.18 -11.38 -7.10
N LEU A 280 -1.92 -11.78 -5.87
CA LEU A 280 -1.88 -13.19 -5.48
C LEU A 280 -3.28 -13.82 -5.66
N THR A 281 -3.37 -14.85 -6.49
CA THR A 281 -4.63 -15.57 -6.78
C THR A 281 -4.68 -16.96 -6.14
N GLY A 282 -3.54 -17.50 -5.71
CA GLY A 282 -3.47 -18.77 -5.02
C GLY A 282 -2.07 -19.04 -4.47
N ALA A 283 -1.99 -19.87 -3.44
CA ALA A 283 -0.75 -20.32 -2.81
C ALA A 283 -0.92 -21.79 -2.40
N ASN A 284 0.13 -22.61 -2.50
CA ASN A 284 0.08 -24.04 -2.17
C ASN A 284 -1.11 -24.79 -2.81
N ALA A 285 -1.39 -24.49 -4.09
CA ALA A 285 -2.53 -25.02 -4.85
C ALA A 285 -3.92 -24.75 -4.24
N ARG A 286 -4.03 -23.78 -3.33
CA ARG A 286 -5.29 -23.33 -2.71
C ARG A 286 -5.62 -21.90 -3.16
N PRO A 287 -6.90 -21.56 -3.33
CA PRO A 287 -7.32 -20.19 -3.61
C PRO A 287 -7.03 -19.29 -2.41
N VAL A 288 -6.82 -18.00 -2.69
CA VAL A 288 -6.74 -16.93 -1.69
C VAL A 288 -7.59 -15.75 -2.17
N ALA A 289 -8.03 -14.89 -1.26
CA ALA A 289 -8.90 -13.76 -1.59
C ALA A 289 -8.68 -12.53 -0.70
N LYS A 290 -8.96 -11.36 -1.29
CA LYS A 290 -9.17 -10.08 -0.59
C LYS A 290 -10.64 -9.68 -0.78
N LEU A 291 -11.37 -9.48 0.30
CA LEU A 291 -12.74 -8.95 0.30
C LEU A 291 -12.75 -7.42 0.28
N SER A 292 -11.98 -6.78 1.18
CA SER A 292 -11.88 -5.33 1.36
C SER A 292 -13.15 -4.63 1.87
N ASP A 293 -13.02 -3.39 2.31
CA ASP A 293 -14.14 -2.54 2.75
C ASP A 293 -14.79 -1.77 1.59
N SER A 294 -14.34 -1.96 0.34
CA SER A 294 -14.95 -1.38 -0.86
C SER A 294 -15.63 -2.45 -1.71
N PRO A 295 -16.93 -2.28 -2.05
CA PRO A 295 -17.62 -3.17 -2.99
C PRO A 295 -16.88 -3.28 -4.33
N GLY A 296 -16.88 -4.46 -4.94
CA GLY A 296 -16.32 -4.69 -6.28
C GLY A 296 -14.80 -4.78 -6.38
N LYS A 297 -14.03 -4.65 -5.28
CA LYS A 297 -12.57 -4.84 -5.29
C LYS A 297 -12.12 -6.32 -5.09
N THR A 298 -13.06 -7.27 -5.02
CA THR A 298 -12.78 -8.70 -4.81
C THR A 298 -12.25 -9.37 -6.09
N LEU A 299 -11.09 -10.01 -6.00
CA LEU A 299 -10.51 -10.82 -7.07
C LEU A 299 -10.28 -12.24 -6.54
N CYS A 300 -11.22 -13.13 -6.81
CA CYS A 300 -11.09 -14.58 -6.62
C CYS A 300 -12.10 -15.28 -7.54
N ASN A 301 -11.62 -16.23 -8.33
CA ASN A 301 -12.47 -16.96 -9.28
C ASN A 301 -13.21 -18.14 -8.63
N ASP A 302 -12.78 -18.54 -7.42
CA ASP A 302 -13.43 -19.60 -6.64
C ASP A 302 -14.54 -18.99 -5.75
N GLN A 303 -15.79 -19.14 -6.20
CA GLN A 303 -16.96 -18.65 -5.49
C GLN A 303 -17.24 -19.43 -4.19
N THR A 304 -16.87 -20.71 -4.13
CA THR A 304 -17.04 -21.54 -2.95
C THR A 304 -16.12 -21.06 -1.83
N PHE A 305 -14.85 -20.80 -2.17
CA PHE A 305 -13.89 -20.23 -1.23
C PHE A 305 -14.31 -18.85 -0.74
N LEU A 306 -14.78 -17.97 -1.64
CA LEU A 306 -15.29 -16.65 -1.27
C LEU A 306 -16.49 -16.72 -0.32
N ALA A 307 -17.47 -17.59 -0.60
CA ALA A 307 -18.64 -17.76 0.25
C ALA A 307 -18.23 -18.28 1.64
N TYR A 308 -17.32 -19.25 1.70
CA TYR A 308 -16.80 -19.77 2.95
C TYR A 308 -16.02 -18.73 3.76
N LEU A 309 -15.15 -17.95 3.11
CA LEU A 309 -14.41 -16.86 3.75
C LEU A 309 -15.37 -15.82 4.36
N ARG A 310 -16.41 -15.42 3.62
CA ARG A 310 -17.43 -14.51 4.13
C ARG A 310 -18.17 -15.11 5.34
N GLN A 311 -18.56 -16.38 5.27
CA GLN A 311 -19.24 -17.07 6.35
C GLN A 311 -18.39 -17.12 7.63
N VAL A 312 -17.11 -17.49 7.52
CA VAL A 312 -16.18 -17.62 8.65
C VAL A 312 -16.01 -16.30 9.40
N PHE A 313 -15.94 -15.18 8.67
CA PHE A 313 -15.78 -13.84 9.25
C PHE A 313 -17.10 -13.08 9.44
N ARG A 314 -18.25 -13.73 9.22
CA ARG A 314 -19.59 -13.09 9.26
C ARG A 314 -19.65 -11.81 8.41
N PHE A 315 -18.92 -11.81 7.30
CA PHE A 315 -18.84 -10.67 6.40
C PHE A 315 -20.14 -10.58 5.59
N PRO A 316 -20.81 -9.42 5.53
CA PRO A 316 -22.07 -9.28 4.80
C PRO A 316 -21.91 -9.70 3.33
N ALA A 317 -22.90 -10.40 2.79
CA ALA A 317 -22.98 -10.56 1.34
C ALA A 317 -23.18 -9.17 0.71
N SER A 318 -22.41 -8.86 -0.33
CA SER A 318 -22.66 -7.68 -1.15
C SER A 318 -24.06 -7.82 -1.75
N ILE A 319 -24.98 -6.92 -1.40
CA ILE A 319 -26.30 -6.77 -2.05
C ILE A 319 -26.07 -6.18 -3.44
#